data_AF-A0A8K0KIT7-F1
#
_entry.id   AF-A0A8K0KIT7-F1
#
_cell.length_a   1.000
_cell.length_b   1.000
_cell.length_c   1.000
_cell.angle_alpha   90.00
_cell.angle_beta   90.00
_cell.angle_gamma   90.00
#
_symmetry.space_group_name_H-M   'P 1'
#
loop_
_entity.id
_entity.type
_entity.pdbx_description
1 polymer ?
#
loop_
_entity_poly.entity_id
_entity_poly.type
_entity_poly.pdbx_seq_one_letter_code
_entity_poly.pdbx_strand_id
1 'polypeptide(L)'
;MVLETLSRGTDSNNATRKAAFQMHCAATKSEFIVSVCLIAKYSALLQPVVNALQSKSVDLLQCANHVKKITDIMRKHRGNAVVERENVIIVAEAIAEHLGTDFNMPRVINQQKHRANPPALTSG
;
A
#
# COMPACT_ATOMS: atom_id res chain seq x y z
N MET A 1 -13.02 -13.31 7.54
CA MET A 1 -14.06 -13.84 8.43
C MET A 1 -15.43 -13.18 8.24
N VAL A 2 -15.63 -11.87 8.50
CA VAL A 2 -16.97 -11.21 8.38
C VAL A 2 -17.58 -11.28 6.97
N LEU A 3 -16.81 -10.98 5.92
CA LEU A 3 -17.30 -11.05 4.53
C LEU A 3 -17.63 -12.49 4.08
N GLU A 4 -16.88 -13.46 4.59
CA GLU A 4 -17.15 -14.88 4.33
C GLU A 4 -18.44 -15.33 5.01
N THR A 5 -18.67 -14.91 6.25
CA THR A 5 -19.92 -15.13 6.98
C THR A 5 -21.12 -14.49 6.27
N LEU A 6 -20.98 -13.24 5.80
CA LEU A 6 -22.03 -12.53 5.06
C LEU A 6 -22.32 -13.12 3.67
N SER A 7 -21.31 -13.71 3.03
CA SER A 7 -21.47 -14.44 1.77
C SER A 7 -22.31 -15.72 1.94
N ARG A 8 -22.11 -16.42 3.06
CA ARG A 8 -22.76 -17.72 3.36
C ARG A 8 -24.07 -17.59 4.15
N GLY A 9 -24.33 -16.45 4.77
CA GLY A 9 -25.50 -16.22 5.61
C GLY A 9 -26.82 -16.18 4.82
N THR A 10 -27.84 -16.89 5.30
CA THR A 10 -29.19 -16.92 4.71
C THR A 10 -29.99 -15.64 4.95
N ASP A 11 -29.58 -14.83 5.93
CA ASP A 11 -30.30 -13.62 6.38
C ASP A 11 -30.12 -12.41 5.45
N SER A 12 -29.22 -12.54 4.47
CA SER A 12 -28.84 -11.50 3.53
C SER A 12 -29.42 -11.80 2.14
N ASN A 13 -29.88 -10.77 1.42
CA ASN A 13 -30.40 -10.95 0.07
C ASN A 13 -29.30 -11.43 -0.91
N ASN A 14 -29.72 -12.01 -2.03
CA ASN A 14 -28.79 -12.62 -2.99
C ASN A 14 -27.74 -11.63 -3.55
N ALA A 15 -28.10 -10.36 -3.71
CA ALA A 15 -27.19 -9.33 -4.20
C ALA A 15 -26.08 -9.03 -3.17
N THR A 16 -26.44 -8.88 -1.90
CA THR A 16 -25.51 -8.62 -0.81
C THR A 16 -24.56 -9.80 -0.59
N ARG A 17 -25.03 -11.05 -0.67
CA ARG A 17 -24.16 -12.24 -0.59
C ARG A 17 -23.12 -12.28 -1.71
N LYS A 18 -23.55 -12.01 -2.96
CA LYS A 18 -22.64 -11.96 -4.12
C LYS A 18 -21.60 -10.85 -3.97
N ALA A 19 -22.00 -9.66 -3.52
CA ALA A 19 -21.08 -8.55 -3.28
C ALA A 19 -20.06 -8.89 -2.18
N ALA A 20 -20.51 -9.49 -1.08
CA ALA A 20 -19.63 -9.92 0.00
C ALA A 20 -18.62 -10.99 -0.45
N PHE A 21 -19.07 -11.97 -1.25
CA PHE A 21 -18.19 -12.98 -1.84
C PHE A 21 -17.14 -12.36 -2.77
N GLN A 22 -17.56 -11.49 -3.69
CA GLN A 22 -16.64 -10.82 -4.61
C GLN A 22 -15.60 -9.98 -3.87
N MET A 23 -16.04 -9.24 -2.85
CA MET A 23 -15.16 -8.44 -2.01
C MET A 23 -14.18 -9.33 -1.23
N HIS A 24 -14.64 -10.44 -0.67
CA HIS A 24 -13.78 -11.42 -0.02
C HIS A 24 -12.71 -11.94 -0.98
N CYS A 25 -13.10 -12.40 -2.17
CA CYS A 25 -12.16 -12.87 -3.19
C CYS A 25 -11.19 -11.78 -3.67
N ALA A 26 -11.59 -10.51 -3.68
CA ALA A 26 -10.71 -9.41 -4.04
C ALA A 26 -9.71 -9.11 -2.92
N ALA A 27 -10.17 -9.08 -1.68
CA ALA A 27 -9.37 -8.73 -0.50
C ALA A 27 -8.33 -9.81 -0.15
N THR A 28 -8.55 -11.06 -0.53
CA THR A 28 -7.63 -12.18 -0.31
C THR A 28 -6.62 -12.38 -1.43
N LYS A 29 -6.70 -11.62 -2.53
CA LYS A 29 -5.67 -11.68 -3.59
C LYS A 29 -4.37 -11.08 -3.09
N SER A 30 -3.26 -11.74 -3.43
CA SER A 30 -1.91 -11.31 -3.04
C SER A 30 -1.58 -9.88 -3.53
N GLU A 31 -2.05 -9.49 -4.71
CA GLU A 31 -1.92 -8.12 -5.24
C GLU A 31 -2.60 -7.08 -4.33
N PHE A 32 -3.79 -7.40 -3.81
CA PHE A 32 -4.51 -6.52 -2.90
C PHE A 32 -3.79 -6.43 -1.56
N ILE A 33 -3.37 -7.56 -0.99
CA ILE A 33 -2.62 -7.61 0.28
C ILE A 33 -1.34 -6.75 0.17
N VAL A 34 -0.55 -6.94 -0.89
CA VAL A 34 0.67 -6.15 -1.13
C VAL A 34 0.35 -4.66 -1.29
N SER A 35 -0.73 -4.31 -1.99
CA SER A 35 -1.16 -2.92 -2.15
C SER A 35 -1.50 -2.27 -0.81
N VAL A 36 -2.24 -2.99 0.05
CA VAL A 36 -2.57 -2.52 1.41
C VAL A 36 -1.33 -2.38 2.27
N CYS A 37 -0.36 -3.31 2.18
CA CYS A 37 0.92 -3.20 2.89
C CYS A 37 1.69 -1.94 2.50
N LEU A 38 1.74 -1.64 1.19
CA LEU A 38 2.38 -0.43 0.69
C LEU A 38 1.67 0.84 1.19
N ILE A 39 0.34 0.87 1.11
CA ILE A 39 -0.45 1.99 1.62
C ILE A 39 -0.16 2.19 3.11
N ALA A 40 -0.27 1.14 3.93
CA ALA A 40 -0.01 1.22 5.37
C ALA A 40 1.41 1.74 5.68
N LYS A 41 2.43 1.20 5.01
CA LYS A 41 3.83 1.62 5.18
C LYS A 41 4.03 3.11 4.90
N TYR A 42 3.51 3.61 3.78
CA TYR A 42 3.71 5.01 3.40
C TYR A 42 2.74 5.96 4.11
N SER A 43 1.54 5.52 4.47
CA SER A 43 0.62 6.28 5.33
C SER A 43 1.22 6.54 6.70
N ALA A 44 1.89 5.55 7.30
CA ALA A 44 2.59 5.74 8.58
C ALA A 44 3.69 6.81 8.49
N LEU A 45 4.40 6.90 7.37
CA LEU A 45 5.39 7.95 7.13
C LEU A 45 4.75 9.34 6.99
N LEU A 46 3.55 9.42 6.40
CA LEU A 46 2.82 10.67 6.21
C LEU A 46 2.07 11.13 7.47
N GLN A 47 1.81 10.23 8.41
CA GLN A 47 1.00 10.51 9.60
C GLN A 47 1.47 11.71 10.44
N PRO A 48 2.78 11.94 10.68
CA PRO A 48 3.24 13.14 11.40
C PRO A 48 2.88 14.44 10.68
N VAL A 49 2.92 14.45 9.34
CA VAL A 49 2.55 15.62 8.53
C VAL A 49 1.05 15.85 8.61
N VAL A 50 0.25 14.80 8.45
CA VAL A 50 -1.22 14.89 8.54
C VAL A 50 -1.64 15.40 9.92
N ASN A 51 -1.07 14.85 10.99
CA ASN A 51 -1.35 15.29 12.36
C ASN A 51 -0.96 16.75 12.60
N ALA A 52 0.19 17.20 12.09
CA ALA A 52 0.63 18.59 12.21
C ALA A 52 -0.32 19.56 11.48
N LEU A 53 -0.80 19.17 10.29
CA LEU A 53 -1.72 19.98 9.49
C LEU A 53 -3.15 20.00 10.06
N GLN A 54 -3.56 18.95 10.76
CA GLN A 54 -4.89 18.84 11.39
C GLN A 54 -4.91 19.38 12.83
N SER A 55 -3.76 19.80 13.38
CA SER A 55 -3.66 20.40 14.70
C SER A 55 -4.44 21.72 14.79
N LYS A 56 -5.02 22.00 15.96
CA LYS A 56 -5.72 23.27 16.25
C LYS A 56 -4.81 24.49 16.04
N SER A 57 -3.51 24.31 16.26
CA SER A 57 -2.46 25.28 15.92
C SER A 57 -1.52 24.65 14.91
N VAL A 58 -1.54 25.14 13.69
CA VAL A 58 -0.71 24.60 12.60
C VAL A 58 0.73 25.06 12.78
N ASP A 59 1.64 24.12 13.06
CA ASP A 59 3.08 24.35 13.04
C ASP A 59 3.65 24.01 11.66
N LEU A 60 3.68 25.01 10.78
CA LEU A 60 4.18 24.88 9.41
C LEU A 60 5.69 24.58 9.36
N LEU A 61 6.46 25.03 10.36
CA LEU A 61 7.90 24.77 10.41
C LEU A 61 8.18 23.31 10.73
N GLN A 62 7.49 22.74 11.72
CA GLN A 62 7.55 21.30 12.00
C GLN A 62 7.05 20.49 10.82
N CYS A 63 5.96 20.90 10.17
CA CYS A 63 5.45 20.25 8.97
C CYS A 63 6.53 20.20 7.85
N ALA A 64 7.16 21.34 7.53
CA ALA A 64 8.22 21.41 6.53
C ALA A 64 9.43 20.51 6.89
N ASN A 65 9.79 20.44 8.18
CA ASN A 65 10.86 19.55 8.65
C ASN A 65 10.49 18.07 8.49
N HIS A 66 9.24 17.68 8.76
CA HIS A 66 8.76 16.32 8.52
C HIS A 66 8.75 15.97 7.03
N VAL A 67 8.32 16.89 6.16
CA VAL A 67 8.34 16.69 4.70
C VAL A 67 9.77 16.45 4.17
N LYS A 68 10.76 17.19 4.66
CA LYS A 68 12.17 16.96 4.31
C LYS A 68 12.63 15.55 4.71
N LYS A 69 12.36 15.14 5.96
CA LYS A 69 12.68 13.79 6.45
C LYS A 69 12.03 12.69 5.61
N ILE A 70 10.74 12.85 5.27
CA ILE A 70 10.02 11.89 4.41
C ILE A 70 10.67 11.82 3.02
N THR A 71 11.05 12.96 2.45
CA THR A 71 11.72 13.01 1.14
C THR A 71 13.03 12.23 1.15
N ASP A 72 13.83 12.37 2.22
CA ASP A 72 15.09 11.64 2.37
C ASP A 72 14.87 10.12 2.56
N ILE A 73 13.86 9.73 3.35
CA ILE A 73 13.45 8.33 3.51
C ILE A 73 13.01 7.73 2.17
N MET A 74 12.17 8.45 1.41
CA MET A 74 11.71 8.02 0.08
C MET A 74 12.87 7.85 -0.91
N ARG A 75 13.87 8.75 -0.85
CA ARG A 75 15.08 8.65 -1.67
C ARG A 75 15.90 7.42 -1.28
N LYS A 76 16.06 7.15 0.01
CA LYS A 76 16.75 5.95 0.52
C LYS A 76 16.03 4.67 0.09
N HIS A 77 14.71 4.62 0.24
CA HIS A 77 13.91 3.47 -0.19
C HIS A 77 14.05 3.22 -1.70
N ARG A 78 14.08 4.29 -2.51
CA ARG A 78 14.32 4.19 -3.96
C ARG A 78 15.72 3.63 -4.26
N GLY A 79 16.75 4.05 -3.54
CA GLY A 79 18.10 3.52 -3.67
C GLY A 79 18.21 2.04 -3.30
N ASN A 80 17.39 1.58 -2.35
CA ASN A 80 17.38 0.22 -1.84
C ASN A 80 16.13 -0.56 -2.27
N ALA A 81 15.58 -0.28 -3.44
CA ALA A 81 14.26 -0.76 -3.86
C ALA A 81 14.10 -2.29 -3.82
N VAL A 82 15.18 -3.05 -4.02
CA VAL A 82 15.17 -4.52 -3.93
C VAL A 82 14.89 -4.98 -2.50
N VAL A 83 15.62 -4.43 -1.52
CA VAL A 83 15.44 -4.73 -0.11
C VAL A 83 14.08 -4.25 0.39
N GLU A 84 13.68 -3.04 -0.01
CA GLU A 84 12.36 -2.51 0.39
C GLU A 84 11.21 -3.32 -0.18
N ARG A 85 11.36 -3.88 -1.38
CA ARG A 85 10.40 -4.82 -1.96
C ARG A 85 10.34 -6.09 -1.13
N GLU A 86 11.47 -6.70 -0.83
CA GLU A 86 11.53 -7.96 -0.06
C GLU A 86 10.87 -7.80 1.31
N ASN A 87 11.15 -6.69 2.00
CA ASN A 87 10.51 -6.34 3.26
C ASN A 87 8.96 -6.25 3.14
N VAL A 88 8.45 -5.68 2.05
CA VAL A 88 7.00 -5.59 1.82
C VAL A 88 6.40 -6.95 1.53
N ILE A 89 7.10 -7.82 0.78
CA ILE A 89 6.63 -9.17 0.48
C ILE A 89 6.57 -10.03 1.75
N ILE A 90 7.59 -10.00 2.61
CA ILE A 90 7.60 -10.75 3.87
C ILE A 90 6.40 -10.38 4.74
N VAL A 91 6.09 -9.08 4.85
CA VAL A 91 4.92 -8.61 5.60
C VAL A 91 3.61 -9.08 4.95
N ALA A 92 3.52 -9.05 3.63
CA ALA A 92 2.34 -9.49 2.90
C ALA A 92 2.11 -11.02 3.01
N GLU A 93 3.18 -11.82 3.00
CA GLU A 93 3.15 -13.26 3.23
C GLU A 93 2.62 -13.58 4.63
N ALA A 94 3.13 -12.91 5.66
CA ALA A 94 2.66 -13.08 7.04
C ALA A 94 1.17 -12.73 7.19
N ILE A 95 0.70 -11.69 6.48
CA ILE A 95 -0.73 -11.32 6.47
C ILE A 95 -1.56 -12.39 5.75
N ALA A 96 -1.09 -12.91 4.62
CA ALA A 96 -1.80 -13.94 3.88
C ALA A 96 -1.89 -15.25 4.68
N GLU A 97 -0.83 -15.64 5.38
CA GLU A 97 -0.81 -16.76 6.32
C GLU A 97 -1.81 -16.55 7.45
N HIS A 98 -1.82 -15.37 8.08
CA HIS A 98 -2.78 -15.03 9.12
C HIS A 98 -4.24 -15.07 8.64
N LEU A 99 -4.48 -14.73 7.38
CA LEU A 99 -5.80 -14.79 6.75
C LEU A 99 -6.18 -16.20 6.26
N GLY A 100 -5.26 -17.17 6.32
CA GLY A 100 -5.48 -18.53 5.81
C GLY A 100 -5.62 -18.58 4.29
N THR A 101 -4.91 -17.71 3.56
CA THR A 101 -5.01 -17.56 2.10
C THR A 101 -3.69 -17.83 1.43
N ASP A 102 -3.73 -18.48 0.26
CA ASP A 102 -2.53 -18.73 -0.53
C ASP A 102 -1.92 -17.41 -1.02
N PHE A 103 -0.63 -17.23 -0.73
CA PHE A 103 0.13 -16.10 -1.23
C PHE A 103 0.85 -16.49 -2.53
N ASN A 104 0.39 -15.90 -3.64
CA ASN A 104 1.07 -15.98 -4.92
C ASN A 104 1.87 -14.70 -5.14
N MET A 105 3.19 -14.84 -5.35
CA MET A 105 4.05 -13.70 -5.65
C MET A 105 3.46 -12.86 -6.80
N PRO A 106 3.11 -11.59 -6.58
CA PRO A 106 2.59 -10.74 -7.64
C PRO A 106 3.58 -10.64 -8.79
N ARG A 107 3.08 -10.52 -10.02
CA ARG A 107 3.93 -10.42 -11.20
C ARG A 107 4.81 -9.17 -11.09
N VAL A 108 6.12 -9.37 -10.94
CA VAL A 108 7.07 -8.26 -10.94
C VAL A 108 7.72 -8.14 -12.29
N ILE A 109 7.43 -7.02 -12.96
CA ILE A 109 8.16 -6.63 -14.16
C ILE A 109 9.52 -6.12 -13.68
N ASN A 110 10.61 -6.70 -14.18
CA ASN A 110 11.95 -6.17 -13.94
C ASN A 110 12.01 -4.68 -14.29
N GLN A 111 12.90 -3.92 -13.64
CA GLN A 111 13.18 -2.53 -14.01
C GLN A 111 13.28 -2.43 -15.55
N GLN A 112 12.49 -1.55 -16.16
CA GLN A 112 12.58 -1.31 -17.60
C GLN A 112 13.94 -0.67 -17.91
N LYS A 113 14.93 -1.50 -18.24
CA LYS A 113 16.29 -1.05 -18.59
C LYS A 113 16.34 -0.26 -19.91
N HIS A 114 15.28 -0.30 -20.72
CA HIS A 114 15.24 0.27 -22.08
C HIS A 114 14.20 1.38 -22.27
N ARG A 115 13.57 1.91 -21.22
CA ARG A 115 12.67 3.06 -21.42
C ARG A 115 13.54 4.30 -21.66
N ALA A 116 13.49 4.85 -22.87
CA ALA A 116 14.07 6.15 -23.16
C ALA A 116 13.45 7.17 -22.19
N ASN A 117 14.28 7.82 -21.37
CA ASN A 117 13.88 8.95 -20.55
C ASN A 117 14.36 10.21 -21.31
N PRO A 118 13.55 10.78 -22.21
CA PRO A 118 13.95 11.99 -22.92
C PRO A 118 14.27 13.08 -21.88
N PRO A 119 15.36 13.84 -22.05
CA PRO A 119 15.68 14.93 -21.14
C PRO A 119 14.52 15.91 -21.10
N ALA A 120 14.17 16.37 -19.89
CA ALA A 120 13.13 17.38 -19.72
C ALA A 120 13.56 18.63 -20.49
N LEU A 121 12.68 19.14 -21.38
CA LEU A 121 12.91 20.40 -22.06
C LEU A 121 13.07 21.51 -21.02
N THR A 122 14.29 21.98 -20.84
CA THR A 122 14.55 23.25 -20.18
C THR A 122 14.25 24.34 -21.21
N SER A 123 13.04 24.90 -21.18
CA SER A 123 12.77 26.18 -21.81
C SER A 123 13.45 27.27 -20.97
N GLY A 124 14.51 27.86 -21.52
CA GLY A 124 15.12 29.09 -21.02
C GLY A 124 14.34 30.32 -21.45
#